data_AF-A0A959AGC6-F1
#
_entry.id   AF-A0A959AGC6-F1
#
_cell.length_a   1.000
_cell.length_b   1.000
_cell.length_c   1.000
_cell.angle_alpha   90.00
_cell.angle_beta   90.00
_cell.angle_gamma   90.00
#
_symmetry.space_group_name_H-M   'P 1'
#
loop_
_entity.id
_entity.type
_entity.pdbx_description
1 polymer ?
#
loop_
_entity_poly.entity_id
_entity_poly.type
_entity_poly.pdbx_seq_one_letter_code
_entity_poly.pdbx_strand_id
1 'polypeptide(L)'
;MPLYFPFYRQRDAMDCGPACLMMLAAAHGRKYPLPYLREKSYLSREGVSAQGIMEAAESIGFRTMTVKVPFDTGSDTACLLNAPLPCIAHWNQNHFVVVYKVEKRK
;
A
#
# COMPACT_ATOMS: atom_id res chain seq x y z
N MET A 1 -16.07 5.91 -5.10
CA MET A 1 -15.13 5.68 -3.99
C MET A 1 -15.91 5.76 -2.69
N PRO A 2 -15.74 4.85 -1.71
CA PRO A 2 -16.49 4.89 -0.46
C PRO A 2 -16.24 6.22 0.29
N LEU A 3 -17.26 6.72 1.01
CA LEU A 3 -17.17 7.93 1.85
C LEU A 3 -16.11 7.80 2.97
N TYR A 4 -15.72 6.57 3.30
CA TYR A 4 -14.74 6.24 4.34
C TYR A 4 -13.76 5.18 3.82
N PHE A 5 -12.47 5.46 3.93
CA PHE A 5 -11.43 4.49 3.61
C PHE A 5 -11.19 3.55 4.81
N PRO A 6 -11.19 2.21 4.63
CA PRO A 6 -11.01 1.30 5.74
C PRO A 6 -9.62 1.47 6.36
N PHE A 7 -9.59 1.69 7.68
CA PHE A 7 -8.36 1.81 8.44
C PHE A 7 -8.16 0.57 9.33
N TYR A 8 -7.00 -0.06 9.19
CA TYR A 8 -6.57 -1.16 10.05
C TYR A 8 -5.24 -0.80 10.70
N ARG A 9 -5.25 -0.72 12.03
CA ARG A 9 -4.05 -0.45 12.82
C ARG A 9 -3.12 -1.66 12.77
N GLN A 10 -1.84 -1.43 12.45
CA GLN A 10 -0.80 -2.46 12.55
C GLN A 10 -0.70 -2.97 13.99
N ARG A 11 -0.58 -4.28 14.17
CA ARG A 11 -0.48 -4.91 15.50
C ARG A 11 0.96 -4.92 15.99
N ASP A 12 1.89 -5.24 15.09
CA ASP A 12 3.33 -5.20 15.34
C ASP A 12 4.01 -4.09 14.52
N ALA A 13 5.19 -3.65 14.97
CA ALA A 13 5.98 -2.63 14.27
C ALA A 13 6.36 -3.04 12.83
N MET A 14 6.49 -4.35 12.59
CA MET A 14 6.85 -4.93 11.30
C MET A 14 5.65 -5.17 10.37
N ASP A 15 4.41 -4.94 10.82
CA ASP A 15 3.19 -5.24 10.06
C ASP A 15 2.75 -4.12 9.10
N CYS A 16 3.54 -3.06 8.93
CA CYS A 16 3.11 -1.92 8.13
C CYS A 16 2.68 -2.30 6.70
N GLY A 17 3.42 -3.17 6.00
CA GLY A 17 3.04 -3.66 4.67
C GLY A 17 1.81 -4.57 4.66
N PRO A 18 1.75 -5.67 5.45
CA PRO A 18 0.53 -6.49 5.55
C PRO A 18 -0.72 -5.71 5.94
N ALA A 19 -0.60 -4.72 6.83
CA ALA A 19 -1.69 -3.82 7.20
C ALA A 19 -2.12 -2.93 6.03
N CYS A 20 -1.16 -2.39 5.25
CA CYS A 20 -1.47 -1.66 4.02
C CYS A 20 -2.22 -2.52 3.01
N LEU A 21 -1.76 -3.76 2.81
CA LEU A 21 -2.41 -4.70 1.90
C LEU A 21 -3.83 -5.07 2.36
N MET A 22 -4.04 -5.19 3.68
CA MET A 22 -5.37 -5.40 4.26
C MET A 22 -6.31 -4.23 3.96
N MET A 23 -5.85 -2.99 4.17
CA MET A 23 -6.63 -1.79 3.89
C MET A 23 -7.01 -1.70 2.40
N LEU A 24 -6.06 -1.98 1.51
CA LEU A 24 -6.31 -2.04 0.06
C LEU A 24 -7.31 -3.14 -0.32
N ALA A 25 -7.11 -4.36 0.15
CA ALA A 25 -8.04 -5.46 -0.11
C ALA A 25 -9.46 -5.08 0.34
N ALA A 26 -9.60 -4.52 1.54
CA ALA A 26 -10.88 -4.09 2.09
C ALA A 26 -11.53 -2.97 1.26
N ALA A 27 -10.74 -2.03 0.74
CA ALA A 27 -11.23 -0.97 -0.15
C ALA A 27 -11.76 -1.53 -1.49
N HIS A 28 -11.25 -2.69 -1.93
CA HIS A 28 -11.74 -3.43 -3.10
C HIS A 28 -12.78 -4.52 -2.75
N GLY A 29 -13.34 -4.50 -1.54
CA GLY A 29 -14.40 -5.43 -1.10
C GLY A 29 -13.93 -6.82 -0.70
N ARG A 30 -12.61 -7.06 -0.61
CA ARG A 30 -12.03 -8.34 -0.17
C ARG A 30 -11.53 -8.22 1.27
N LYS A 31 -11.84 -9.22 2.11
CA LYS A 31 -11.39 -9.23 3.51
C LYS A 31 -10.45 -10.41 3.73
N TYR A 32 -9.24 -10.10 4.20
CA TYR A 32 -8.25 -11.09 4.58
C TYR A 32 -7.82 -10.86 6.03
N PRO A 33 -7.61 -11.92 6.82
CA PRO A 33 -7.08 -11.78 8.17
C PRO A 33 -5.59 -11.41 8.13
N LEU A 34 -5.13 -10.62 9.11
CA LEU A 34 -3.74 -10.13 9.15
C LEU A 34 -2.70 -11.27 9.13
N PRO A 35 -2.87 -12.37 9.88
CA PRO A 35 -1.93 -13.49 9.84
C PRO A 35 -1.75 -14.10 8.45
N TYR A 36 -2.85 -14.18 7.67
CA TYR A 36 -2.79 -14.71 6.30
C TYR A 36 -1.97 -13.80 5.39
N LEU A 37 -2.19 -12.49 5.45
CA LEU A 37 -1.40 -11.54 4.67
C LEU A 37 0.06 -11.52 5.14
N ARG A 38 0.31 -11.63 6.44
CA ARG A 38 1.66 -11.70 7.01
C ARG A 38 2.45 -12.89 6.46
N GLU A 39 1.82 -14.07 6.40
CA GLU A 39 2.42 -15.28 5.83
C GLU A 39 2.77 -15.09 4.35
N LYS A 40 1.87 -14.47 3.58
CA LYS A 40 2.07 -14.20 2.14
C LYS A 40 3.11 -13.11 1.85
N SER A 41 3.37 -12.21 2.80
CA SER A 41 4.29 -11.08 2.63
C SER A 41 5.75 -11.40 2.90
N TYR A 42 6.07 -12.65 3.26
CA TYR A 42 7.43 -13.09 3.62
C TYR A 42 8.14 -12.13 4.60
N LEU A 43 7.48 -11.86 5.74
CA LEU A 43 8.02 -10.95 6.76
C LEU A 43 9.39 -11.42 7.25
N SER A 44 10.42 -10.58 7.10
CA SER A 44 11.74 -10.81 7.66
C SER A 44 11.88 -10.11 9.02
N ARG A 45 13.01 -10.33 9.70
CA ARG A 45 13.36 -9.58 10.93
C ARG A 45 13.54 -8.08 10.70
N GLU A 46 13.71 -7.65 9.46
CA GLU A 46 13.88 -6.25 9.06
C GLU A 46 12.55 -5.61 8.63
N GLY A 47 11.46 -6.38 8.68
CA GLY A 47 10.14 -5.97 8.20
C GLY A 47 9.79 -6.62 6.86
N VAL A 48 9.04 -5.88 6.05
CA VAL A 48 8.51 -6.36 4.77
C VAL A 48 9.13 -5.57 3.63
N SER A 49 9.58 -6.26 2.58
CA SER A 49 10.12 -5.60 1.38
C SER A 49 8.99 -5.21 0.42
N ALA A 50 9.25 -4.25 -0.47
CA ALA A 50 8.30 -3.89 -1.52
C ALA A 50 7.95 -5.09 -2.43
N GLN A 51 8.94 -5.95 -2.69
CA GLN A 51 8.75 -7.21 -3.41
C GLN A 51 7.81 -8.16 -2.66
N GLY A 52 8.00 -8.34 -1.35
CA GLY A 52 7.13 -9.19 -0.52
C GLY A 52 5.68 -8.68 -0.50
N ILE A 53 5.47 -7.36 -0.48
CA ILE A 53 4.13 -6.77 -0.60
C ILE A 53 3.53 -7.07 -1.98
N MET A 54 4.30 -6.92 -3.07
CA MET A 54 3.84 -7.23 -4.43
C MET A 54 3.43 -8.69 -4.56
N GLU A 55 4.30 -9.63 -4.17
CA GLU A 55 4.02 -11.07 -4.25
C GLU A 55 2.78 -11.44 -3.42
N ALA A 56 2.64 -10.87 -2.22
CA ALA A 56 1.45 -11.07 -1.40
C ALA A 56 0.19 -10.54 -2.09
N ALA A 57 0.24 -9.36 -2.68
CA ALA A 57 -0.88 -8.75 -3.40
C ALA A 57 -1.28 -9.56 -4.64
N GLU A 58 -0.31 -10.06 -5.40
CA GLU A 58 -0.54 -10.92 -6.56
C GLU A 58 -1.15 -12.27 -6.14
N SER A 59 -0.69 -12.83 -5.03
CA SER A 59 -1.25 -14.08 -4.48
C SER A 59 -2.72 -13.97 -4.07
N ILE A 60 -3.22 -12.77 -3.77
CA ILE A 60 -4.63 -12.49 -3.46
C ILE A 60 -5.39 -11.93 -4.66
N GLY A 61 -4.80 -11.98 -5.87
CA GLY A 61 -5.44 -11.66 -7.13
C GLY A 61 -5.44 -10.18 -7.52
N PHE A 62 -4.51 -9.38 -7.01
CA PHE A 62 -4.21 -8.06 -7.58
C PHE A 62 -3.21 -8.18 -8.73
N ARG A 63 -3.22 -7.18 -9.62
CA ARG A 63 -2.10 -6.93 -10.54
C ARG A 63 -1.30 -5.77 -9.96
N THR A 64 -0.01 -5.96 -9.73
CA THR A 64 0.82 -4.94 -9.09
C THR A 64 1.88 -4.37 -10.02
N MET A 65 2.31 -3.14 -9.71
CA MET A 65 3.43 -2.48 -10.38
C MET A 65 4.10 -1.56 -9.36
N THR A 66 5.39 -1.75 -9.14
CA THR A 66 6.19 -0.85 -8.29
C THR A 66 6.92 0.15 -9.16
N VAL A 67 6.72 1.44 -8.87
CA VAL A 67 7.33 2.55 -9.59
C VAL A 67 7.96 3.54 -8.63
N LYS A 68 9.03 4.21 -9.07
CA LYS A 68 9.61 5.36 -8.37
C LYS A 68 9.22 6.62 -9.12
N VAL A 69 8.37 7.43 -8.51
CA VAL A 69 7.86 8.68 -9.09
C VAL A 69 8.07 9.86 -8.14
N PRO A 70 8.28 11.08 -8.65
CA PRO A 70 8.30 12.29 -7.84
C PRO A 70 6.91 12.64 -7.28
N PHE A 71 6.87 13.52 -6.28
CA PHE A 71 5.63 13.96 -5.63
C PHE A 71 4.76 14.83 -6.54
N ASP A 72 5.30 15.96 -7.02
CA ASP A 72 4.69 16.88 -8.00
C ASP A 72 5.78 17.32 -8.98
N THR A 73 5.48 17.28 -10.27
CA THR A 73 6.38 17.71 -11.35
C THR A 73 5.77 18.79 -12.24
N GLY A 74 4.62 19.37 -11.88
CA GLY A 74 4.09 20.57 -12.54
C GLY A 74 3.38 20.37 -13.88
N SER A 75 3.58 19.28 -14.63
CA SER A 75 2.80 18.93 -15.84
C SER A 75 3.17 17.56 -16.43
N ASP A 76 2.17 16.85 -17.01
CA ASP A 76 2.16 15.66 -17.91
C ASP A 76 3.09 14.47 -17.67
N THR A 77 3.86 14.48 -16.59
CA THR A 77 4.77 13.39 -16.21
C THR A 77 4.16 12.54 -15.10
N ALA A 78 4.55 11.26 -15.05
CA ALA A 78 4.10 10.35 -14.01
C ALA A 78 4.58 10.83 -12.63
N CYS A 79 3.65 11.18 -11.75
CA CYS A 79 3.90 11.66 -10.40
C CYS A 79 2.83 11.10 -9.44
N LEU A 80 3.04 11.26 -8.13
CA LEU A 80 2.09 10.77 -7.13
C LEU A 80 0.70 11.43 -7.26
N LEU A 81 0.64 12.69 -7.72
CA LEU A 81 -0.63 13.41 -7.94
C LEU A 81 -1.49 12.77 -9.05
N ASN A 82 -0.88 12.11 -10.02
CA ASN A 82 -1.55 11.48 -11.16
C ASN A 82 -1.60 9.95 -11.05
N ALA A 83 -1.17 9.39 -9.91
CA ALA A 83 -1.13 7.94 -9.70
C ALA A 83 -2.55 7.36 -9.47
N PRO A 84 -2.81 6.12 -9.89
CA PRO A 84 -4.04 5.43 -9.52
C PRO A 84 -4.10 5.23 -8.00
N LEU A 85 -5.22 5.62 -7.39
CA LEU A 85 -5.46 5.52 -5.95
C LEU A 85 -6.59 4.51 -5.68
N PRO A 86 -6.57 3.80 -4.53
CA PRO A 86 -5.53 3.83 -3.49
C PRO A 86 -4.24 3.11 -3.92
N CYS A 87 -3.09 3.54 -3.38
CA CYS A 87 -1.79 2.88 -3.61
C CYS A 87 -0.97 2.79 -2.31
N ILE A 88 0.03 1.91 -2.29
CA ILE A 88 1.00 1.79 -1.19
C ILE A 88 2.22 2.66 -1.54
N ALA A 89 2.62 3.54 -0.63
CA ALA A 89 3.82 4.34 -0.74
C ALA A 89 4.85 3.90 0.30
N HIS A 90 6.12 3.87 -0.11
CA HIS A 90 7.25 3.67 0.79
C HIS A 90 7.66 5.03 1.37
N TRP A 91 7.52 5.19 2.69
CA TRP A 91 7.76 6.41 3.43
C TRP A 91 9.08 6.32 4.20
N ASN A 92 9.93 7.35 4.04
CA ASN A 92 11.19 7.52 4.76
C ASN A 92 12.12 6.29 4.81
N GLN A 93 12.06 5.45 3.77
CA GLN A 93 12.85 4.22 3.66
C GLN A 93 12.65 3.19 4.80
N ASN A 94 11.61 3.33 5.62
CA ASN A 94 11.41 2.50 6.80
C ASN A 94 9.96 2.11 7.08
N HIS A 95 9.00 2.66 6.33
CA HIS A 95 7.58 2.44 6.62
C HIS A 95 6.75 2.41 5.34
N PHE A 96 5.66 1.64 5.36
CA PHE A 96 4.69 1.61 4.27
C PHE A 96 3.38 2.27 4.72
N VAL A 97 2.82 3.10 3.85
CA VAL A 97 1.56 3.81 4.08
C VAL A 97 0.63 3.65 2.89
N VAL A 98 -0.68 3.74 3.14
CA VAL A 98 -1.67 3.78 2.06
C VAL A 98 -2.02 5.22 1.74
N VAL A 99 -1.81 5.60 0.48
CA VAL A 99 -2.29 6.85 -0.08
C VAL A 99 -3.62 6.58 -0.75
N TYR A 100 -4.71 7.05 -0.16
CA TYR A 100 -6.07 6.85 -0.69
C TYR A 100 -6.62 8.10 -1.40
N LYS A 101 -6.06 9.28 -1.10
CA LYS A 101 -6.45 10.55 -1.71
C LYS A 101 -5.25 11.50 -1.70
N VAL A 102 -5.04 12.21 -2.80
CA VAL A 102 -4.07 13.31 -2.88
C VAL A 102 -4.81 14.54 -3.39
N GLU A 103 -4.66 15.66 -2.70
CA GLU A 103 -5.25 16.95 -3.08
C GLU A 103 -4.15 18.01 -3.12
N LYS A 104 -4.13 18.80 -4.19
CA LYS A 104 -3.28 19.97 -4.27
C LYS A 104 -3.88 21.04 -3.37
N ARG A 105 -3.29 21.28 -2.19
CA ARG A 105 -3.63 22.47 -1.39
C ARG A 105 -3.11 23.69 -2.13
N LYS A 106 -4.01 24.63 -2.42
CA LYS A 106 -3.68 25.99 -2.87
C LYS A 106 -3.07 26.79 -1.74
#